data_AF-A0AAE4DDZ9-F1
#
_entry.id   AF-A0AAE4DDZ9-F1
#
_cell.length_a   1.000
_cell.length_b   1.000
_cell.length_c   1.000
_cell.angle_alpha   90.00
_cell.angle_beta   90.00
_cell.angle_gamma   90.00
#
_symmetry.space_group_name_H-M   'P 1'
#
loop_
_entity.id
_entity.type
_entity.pdbx_description
1 polymer ?
#
loop_
_entity_poly.entity_id
_entity_poly.type
_entity_poly.pdbx_seq_one_letter_code
_entity_poly.pdbx_strand_id
1 'polypeptide(L)'
;MKRLLILLVCSAMTSISNGQIQSAEWEKYLEDGTLEEVTYDSVSGSYYLVGFYDGCARNFKMIKLDSSRNEIWSATRVYCLANEIGSFYS
;
A
#
# COMPACT_ATOMS: atom_id res chain seq x y z
N MET A 1 -10.56 -46.39 -14.16
CA MET A 1 -9.23 -46.15 -13.58
C MET A 1 -8.87 -44.68 -13.74
N LYS A 2 -8.42 -44.07 -12.63
CA LYS A 2 -7.75 -42.76 -12.42
C LYS A 2 -8.22 -41.51 -13.18
N ARG A 3 -8.89 -40.66 -12.41
CA ARG A 3 -9.13 -39.22 -12.61
C ARG A 3 -7.81 -38.48 -12.76
N LEU A 4 -7.68 -37.64 -13.78
CA LEU A 4 -6.56 -36.71 -13.93
C LEU A 4 -6.85 -35.46 -13.10
N LEU A 5 -6.12 -35.31 -11.99
CA LEU A 5 -6.19 -34.19 -11.06
C LEU A 5 -5.25 -33.09 -11.59
N ILE A 6 -5.79 -32.00 -12.13
CA ILE A 6 -4.98 -30.81 -12.46
C ILE A 6 -5.00 -29.91 -11.22
N LEU A 7 -3.93 -29.98 -10.43
CA LEU A 7 -3.59 -29.00 -9.40
C LEU A 7 -2.93 -27.80 -10.10
N LEU A 8 -3.63 -26.67 -10.18
CA LEU A 8 -3.03 -25.39 -10.54
C LEU A 8 -3.37 -24.33 -9.50
N VAL A 9 -2.39 -24.19 -8.61
CA VAL A 9 -1.94 -23.01 -7.86
C VAL A 9 -3.01 -22.20 -7.11
N CYS A 10 -2.91 -22.34 -5.79
CA CYS A 10 -3.48 -21.49 -4.77
C CYS A 10 -3.14 -20.01 -5.04
N SER A 11 -4.15 -19.20 -5.32
CA SER A 11 -4.18 -17.79 -4.94
C SER A 11 -5.60 -17.49 -4.51
N ALA A 12 -5.75 -17.16 -3.23
CA ALA A 12 -7.02 -16.91 -2.56
C ALA A 12 -7.92 -16.00 -3.42
N MET A 13 -9.07 -16.51 -3.86
CA MET A 13 -10.18 -15.62 -4.24
C MET A 13 -10.75 -15.08 -2.93
N THR A 14 -10.26 -13.93 -2.49
CA THR A 14 -10.98 -13.13 -1.51
C THR A 14 -12.21 -12.55 -2.20
N SER A 15 -13.36 -13.04 -1.79
CA SER A 15 -14.68 -12.51 -2.16
C SER A 15 -14.73 -11.00 -1.89
N ILE A 16 -15.04 -10.21 -2.93
CA ILE A 16 -15.30 -8.78 -2.80
C ILE A 16 -16.69 -8.62 -2.18
N SER A 17 -16.76 -8.37 -0.87
CA SER A 17 -17.94 -7.79 -0.24
C SER A 17 -17.80 -6.27 -0.25
N ASN A 18 -18.86 -5.58 -0.69
CA ASN A 18 -19.01 -4.12 -0.69
C ASN A 18 -18.19 -3.39 0.40
N GLY A 19 -17.21 -2.58 -0.03
CA GLY A 19 -16.76 -1.42 0.74
C GLY A 19 -15.43 -1.50 1.50
N GLN A 20 -14.78 -2.66 1.61
CA GLN A 20 -13.45 -2.73 2.23
C GLN A 20 -12.54 -3.68 1.47
N ILE A 21 -11.92 -3.20 0.39
CA ILE A 21 -10.63 -3.75 -0.04
C ILE A 21 -9.55 -2.99 0.75
N GLN A 22 -9.43 -3.32 2.04
CA GLN A 22 -8.18 -3.10 2.78
C GLN A 22 -7.74 -4.47 3.26
N SER A 23 -7.36 -5.33 2.32
CA SER A 23 -6.71 -6.59 2.68
C SER A 23 -5.33 -6.24 3.22
N ALA A 24 -5.02 -6.71 4.45
CA ALA A 24 -3.72 -6.61 5.13
C ALA A 24 -2.49 -6.88 4.23
N GLU A 25 -2.69 -7.51 3.08
CA GLU A 25 -1.71 -7.67 2.01
C GLU A 25 -1.05 -6.35 1.56
N TRP A 26 -1.79 -5.23 1.53
CA TRP A 26 -1.29 -3.94 1.03
C TRP A 26 -0.66 -3.07 2.12
N GLU A 27 -1.02 -3.29 3.38
CA GLU A 27 -0.49 -2.54 4.52
C GLU A 27 1.02 -2.75 4.69
N LYS A 28 1.55 -3.92 4.30
CA LYS A 28 2.99 -4.22 4.38
C LYS A 28 3.91 -3.27 3.61
N TYR A 29 3.38 -2.51 2.64
CA TYR A 29 4.18 -1.53 1.87
C TYR A 29 4.31 -0.18 2.59
N LEU A 30 3.50 0.05 3.62
CA LEU A 30 3.52 1.22 4.48
C LEU A 30 3.93 0.79 5.89
N GLU A 31 5.24 0.71 6.13
CA GLU A 31 5.79 0.47 7.48
C GLU A 31 5.23 1.52 8.46
N ASP A 32 4.64 1.05 9.56
CA ASP A 32 4.00 1.87 10.61
C ASP A 32 3.03 2.93 10.06
N GLY A 33 2.33 2.60 8.97
CA GLY A 33 1.40 3.50 8.31
C GLY A 33 0.03 2.93 8.00
N THR A 34 -0.91 3.85 7.78
CA THR A 34 -2.27 3.57 7.34
C THR A 34 -2.35 3.74 5.82
N LEU A 35 -2.75 2.68 5.13
CA LEU A 35 -3.09 2.72 3.72
C LEU A 35 -4.45 3.42 3.53
N GLU A 36 -4.50 4.39 2.63
CA GLU A 36 -5.73 5.07 2.27
C GLU A 36 -6.34 4.48 1.00
N GLU A 37 -5.52 4.30 -0.04
CA GLU A 37 -5.99 3.86 -1.34
C GLU A 37 -4.95 3.04 -2.11
N VAL A 38 -5.46 2.11 -2.92
CA VAL A 38 -4.72 1.36 -3.94
C VAL A 38 -5.42 1.54 -5.27
N THR A 39 -4.68 2.01 -6.28
CA THR A 39 -5.17 2.13 -7.65
C THR A 39 -4.38 1.22 -8.57
N TYR A 40 -5.07 0.49 -9.46
CA TYR A 40 -4.43 -0.29 -10.52
C TYR A 40 -4.55 0.43 -11.86
N ASP A 41 -3.43 0.61 -12.55
CA ASP A 41 -3.39 1.12 -13.92
C ASP A 41 -3.24 -0.04 -14.91
N SER A 42 -4.32 -0.32 -15.64
CA SER A 42 -4.37 -1.43 -16.60
C SER A 42 -3.50 -1.21 -17.84
N VAL A 43 -3.08 0.02 -18.14
CA VAL A 43 -2.22 0.33 -19.30
C VAL A 43 -0.78 -0.03 -18.99
N SER A 44 -0.29 0.33 -17.80
CA SER A 44 1.08 0.04 -17.38
C SER A 44 1.22 -1.25 -16.57
N GLY A 45 0.11 -1.85 -16.13
CA GLY A 45 0.10 -3.00 -15.22
C GLY A 45 0.63 -2.68 -13.82
N SER A 46 0.68 -1.40 -13.45
CA SER A 46 1.25 -0.94 -12.18
C SER A 46 0.19 -0.75 -11.11
N TYR A 47 0.61 -0.86 -9.85
CA TYR A 47 -0.18 -0.45 -8.69
C TYR A 47 0.37 0.85 -8.12
N TYR A 48 -0.52 1.73 -7.68
CA TYR A 48 -0.20 2.94 -6.97
C TYR A 48 -0.84 2.87 -5.59
N LEU A 49 -0.03 3.00 -4.55
CA LEU A 49 -0.48 2.99 -3.16
C LEU A 49 -0.28 4.39 -2.60
N VAL A 50 -1.27 4.87 -1.88
CA VAL A 50 -1.17 6.12 -1.11
C VAL A 50 -1.62 5.87 0.31
N GLY A 51 -0.92 6.50 1.24
CA GLY A 51 -1.26 6.40 2.64
C GLY A 51 -0.44 7.35 3.48
N PHE A 52 -0.66 7.26 4.78
CA PHE A 52 0.05 8.03 5.78
C PHE A 52 0.88 7.10 6.64
N TYR A 53 1.96 7.60 7.24
CA TYR A 53 2.61 6.92 8.35
C TYR A 53 2.68 7.83 9.55
N ASP A 54 2.53 7.24 10.73
CA ASP A 54 2.39 7.99 11.95
C ASP A 54 3.77 8.50 12.44
N GLY A 55 3.84 9.82 12.56
CA GLY A 55 4.92 10.61 13.12
C GLY A 55 4.32 11.88 13.74
N CYS A 56 5.11 12.91 14.06
CA CYS A 56 4.58 14.12 14.73
C CYS A 56 3.58 14.95 13.90
N ALA A 57 3.52 14.74 12.58
CA ALA A 57 2.48 15.22 11.69
C ALA A 57 2.29 14.14 10.63
N ARG A 58 1.03 13.83 10.28
CA ARG A 58 0.61 12.82 9.31
C ARG A 58 1.41 12.94 8.00
N ASN A 59 2.52 12.22 7.90
CA ASN A 59 3.40 12.24 6.74
C ASN A 59 2.76 11.40 5.63
N PHE A 60 2.92 11.83 4.38
CA PHE A 60 2.28 11.16 3.25
C PHE A 60 3.31 10.34 2.47
N LYS A 61 2.94 9.12 2.08
CA LYS A 61 3.77 8.22 1.26
C LYS A 61 2.99 7.76 0.03
N MET A 62 3.66 7.82 -1.12
CA MET A 62 3.19 7.31 -2.40
C MET A 62 4.16 6.22 -2.86
N ILE A 63 3.64 5.11 -3.36
CA ILE A 63 4.46 3.99 -3.84
C ILE A 63 3.91 3.55 -5.18
N LYS A 64 4.80 3.33 -6.15
CA LYS A 64 4.48 2.62 -7.40
C LYS A 64 5.10 1.24 -7.37
N LEU A 65 4.27 0.23 -7.63
CA LEU A 65 4.69 -1.15 -7.79
C LEU A 65 4.52 -1.63 -9.23
N ASP A 66 5.32 -2.60 -9.64
CA ASP A 66 5.12 -3.35 -10.89
C ASP A 66 3.94 -4.34 -10.76
N SER A 67 3.66 -5.08 -11.85
CA SER A 67 2.59 -6.08 -11.90
C SER A 67 2.83 -7.29 -10.98
N SER A 68 4.09 -7.52 -10.59
CA SER A 68 4.49 -8.55 -9.62
C SER A 68 4.50 -8.04 -8.17
N ARG A 69 4.08 -6.78 -7.96
CA ARG A 69 4.07 -6.05 -6.68
C ARG A 69 5.47 -5.75 -6.12
N ASN A 70 6.49 -5.64 -6.97
CA ASN A 70 7.79 -5.12 -6.56
C ASN A 70 7.79 -3.58 -6.64
N GLU A 71 8.46 -2.91 -5.69
CA GLU A 71 8.59 -1.46 -5.72
C GLU A 71 9.43 -1.00 -6.93
N ILE A 72 8.85 -0.12 -7.74
CA ILE A 72 9.55 0.62 -8.80
C ILE A 72 10.12 1.91 -8.21
N TRP A 73 9.29 2.64 -7.46
CA TRP A 73 9.68 3.85 -6.75
C TRP A 73 8.72 4.17 -5.60
N SER A 74 9.19 4.96 -4.65
CA SER A 74 8.38 5.60 -3.62
C SER A 74 8.76 7.06 -3.43
N ALA A 75 7.79 7.86 -2.97
CA ALA A 75 7.99 9.26 -2.65
C ALA A 75 7.31 9.58 -1.32
N THR A 76 8.03 10.30 -0.47
CA THR A 76 7.55 10.74 0.84
C THR A 76 7.42 12.25 0.86
N ARG A 77 6.35 12.74 1.49
CA ARG A 77 6.16 14.15 1.85
C ARG A 77 6.05 14.24 3.36
N VAL A 78 7.03 14.90 3.96
CA VAL A 78 7.12 15.11 5.40
C VAL A 78 6.54 16.48 5.71
N TYR A 79 5.57 16.52 6.63
CA TYR A 79 4.96 17.78 7.10
C TYR A 79 5.52 18.23 8.45
N CYS A 80 6.34 17.39 9.07
CA CYS A 80 6.95 17.65 10.36
C CYS A 80 8.47 17.91 10.19
N LEU A 81 8.88 19.18 10.24
CA LEU A 81 10.29 19.54 10.37
C LEU A 81 10.61 19.65 11.86
N ALA A 82 11.56 18.84 12.36
CA ALA A 82 11.95 18.80 13.78
C ALA A 82 12.37 20.16 14.38
N ASN A 83 12.56 21.16 13.53
CA ASN A 83 12.90 22.55 13.83
C ASN A 83 11.69 23.46 14.18
N GLU A 84 10.44 22.98 14.09
CA GLU A 84 9.26 23.78 14.46
C GLU A 84 8.70 23.48 15.86
N ILE A 85 9.15 22.39 16.50
CA ILE A 85 8.70 22.02 17.86
C ILE A 85 9.23 23.00 18.93
N GLY A 86 10.29 23.75 18.62
CA GLY A 86 10.86 24.77 19.52
C GLY A 86 10.23 26.17 19.44
N SER A 87 9.35 26.45 18.48
CA SER A 87 8.86 27.82 18.20
C SER A 87 7.44 28.11 18.67
N PHE A 88 6.73 27.14 19.24
CA PHE A 88 5.37 27.33 19.79
C PHE A 88 5.36 27.61 21.30
N TYR A 89 6.53 27.67 21.95
CA TYR A 89 6.66 27.86 23.40
C TYR A 89 7.59 29.02 23.84
N SER A 90 7.95 29.95 22.95
CA SER A 90 8.71 31.17 23.29
C SER A 90 7.87 32.43 23.20
#